data_AF-A0A392RWZ6-F1
#
_entry.id   AF-A0A392RWZ6-F1
#
_cell.length_a   1.000
_cell.length_b   1.000
_cell.length_c   1.000
_cell.angle_alpha   90.00
_cell.angle_beta   90.00
_cell.angle_gamma   90.00
#
_symmetry.space_group_name_H-M   'P 1'
#
loop_
_entity.id
_entity.type
_entity.pdbx_description
1 polymer ?
#
loop_
_entity_poly.entity_id
_entity_poly.type
_entity_poly.pdbx_seq_one_letter_code
_entity_poly.pdbx_strand_id
1 'polypeptide(L)'
;METLKDFDFTLEYHPGKANIVADALSRKSVSACSAVMESQQELLEMFWDLHLTVKFAPGALKFGMITISSGLLEDIANCQDDELLMAKRDLIVRGTTTEFKVGSDNILR
;
A
#
# COMPACT_ATOMS: atom_id res chain seq x y z
N MET A 1 -5.24 -26.36 -22.31
CA MET A 1 -5.80 -26.62 -20.96
C MET A 1 -6.52 -27.93 -21.04
N GLU A 2 -6.22 -28.85 -20.14
CA GLU A 2 -6.93 -30.13 -20.01
C GLU A 2 -8.17 -29.92 -19.14
N THR A 3 -9.23 -30.61 -19.51
CA THR A 3 -10.57 -30.56 -18.91
C THR A 3 -10.95 -31.96 -18.44
N LEU A 4 -12.02 -32.08 -17.64
CA LEU A 4 -12.52 -33.38 -17.17
C LEU A 4 -12.85 -34.36 -18.31
N LYS A 5 -13.05 -33.90 -19.56
CA LYS A 5 -13.30 -34.79 -20.71
C LYS A 5 -12.04 -35.44 -21.26
N ASP A 6 -10.87 -34.93 -20.88
CA ASP A 6 -9.57 -35.39 -21.39
C ASP A 6 -8.99 -36.53 -20.53
N PHE A 7 -9.67 -36.92 -19.44
CA PHE A 7 -9.26 -37.99 -18.53
C PHE A 7 -10.23 -39.16 -18.62
N ASP A 8 -9.69 -40.38 -18.72
CA ASP A 8 -10.47 -41.61 -18.60
C ASP A 8 -10.59 -41.98 -17.11
N PHE A 9 -11.71 -41.60 -16.49
CA PHE A 9 -12.00 -41.91 -15.09
C PHE A 9 -13.47 -42.25 -14.87
N THR A 10 -13.72 -42.98 -13.79
CA THR A 10 -15.06 -43.29 -13.29
C THR A 10 -15.28 -42.56 -11.97
N LEU A 11 -16.42 -41.86 -11.84
CA LEU A 11 -16.79 -41.21 -10.58
C LEU A 11 -17.45 -42.24 -9.66
N GLU A 12 -16.77 -42.60 -8.57
CA GLU A 12 -17.28 -43.57 -7.59
C GLU A 12 -17.52 -42.91 -6.23
N TYR A 13 -18.66 -43.24 -5.61
CA TYR A 13 -19.00 -42.77 -4.27
C TYR A 13 -18.53 -43.77 -3.22
N HIS A 14 -17.65 -43.32 -2.33
CA HIS A 14 -17.05 -44.16 -1.29
C HIS A 14 -17.37 -43.65 0.13
N PRO A 15 -18.52 -44.05 0.70
CA PRO A 15 -18.88 -43.67 2.06
C PRO A 15 -18.02 -44.40 3.10
N GLY A 16 -17.62 -43.71 4.17
CA GLY A 16 -16.93 -44.30 5.31
C GLY A 16 -15.42 -44.45 5.12
N LYS A 17 -14.88 -45.67 5.29
CA LYS A 17 -13.44 -45.93 5.49
C LYS A 17 -12.54 -45.52 4.32
N ALA A 18 -13.03 -45.60 3.09
CA ALA A 18 -12.28 -45.22 1.90
C ALA A 18 -12.07 -43.69 1.78
N ASN A 19 -12.89 -42.88 2.45
CA ASN A 19 -12.76 -41.41 2.46
C ASN A 19 -11.86 -40.88 3.60
N ILE A 20 -11.43 -41.74 4.53
CA ILE A 20 -10.68 -41.30 5.73
C ILE A 20 -9.36 -40.62 5.35
N VAL A 21 -8.66 -41.13 4.34
CA VAL A 21 -7.39 -40.55 3.89
C VAL A 21 -7.60 -39.18 3.24
N ALA A 22 -8.62 -39.05 2.39
CA ALA A 22 -8.96 -37.79 1.75
C ALA A 22 -9.45 -36.75 2.79
N ASP A 23 -10.28 -37.15 3.75
CA ASP A 23 -10.74 -36.29 4.84
C ASP A 23 -9.58 -35.85 5.75
N ALA A 24 -8.70 -36.77 6.15
CA ALA A 24 -7.53 -36.45 6.96
C ALA A 24 -6.57 -35.49 6.25
N LEU A 25 -6.31 -35.72 4.95
CA LEU A 25 -5.46 -34.85 4.15
C LEU A 25 -6.09 -33.46 3.95
N SER A 26 -7.40 -33.40 3.70
CA SER A 26 -8.16 -32.16 3.59
C SER A 26 -8.06 -31.34 4.88
N ARG A 27 -8.32 -31.96 6.04
CA ARG A 27 -8.18 -31.29 7.35
C ARG A 27 -6.77 -30.76 7.59
N LYS A 28 -5.74 -31.55 7.27
CA LYS A 28 -4.34 -31.11 7.40
C LYS A 28 -4.04 -29.87 6.55
N SER A 29 -4.54 -29.84 5.32
CA SER A 29 -4.37 -28.68 4.43
C SER A 29 -5.08 -27.43 4.96
N VAL A 30 -6.30 -27.58 5.48
CA VAL A 30 -7.07 -26.49 6.09
C VAL A 30 -6.37 -25.96 7.35
N SER A 31 -5.90 -26.84 8.23
CA SER A 31 -5.16 -26.45 9.43
C SER A 31 -3.85 -25.73 9.09
N ALA A 32 -3.12 -26.20 8.08
CA ALA A 32 -1.90 -25.51 7.62
C ALA A 32 -2.22 -24.13 7.05
N CYS A 33 -3.30 -24.00 6.27
CA CYS A 33 -3.74 -22.72 5.73
C CYS A 33 -4.16 -21.75 6.86
N SER A 34 -4.89 -22.24 7.87
CA SER A 34 -5.29 -21.45 9.06
C SER A 34 -4.06 -20.94 9.81
N ALA A 35 -3.08 -21.80 10.08
CA ALA A 35 -1.85 -21.43 10.78
C ALA A 35 -1.06 -20.37 10.01
N VAL A 36 -0.99 -20.48 8.68
CA VAL A 36 -0.36 -19.46 7.83
C VAL A 36 -1.13 -18.15 7.91
N MET A 37 -2.46 -18.17 7.79
CA MET A 37 -3.29 -16.96 7.88
C MET A 37 -3.14 -16.26 9.24
N GLU A 38 -3.17 -17.02 10.33
CA GLU A 38 -2.93 -16.51 11.69
C GLU A 38 -1.55 -15.86 11.81
N SER A 39 -0.49 -16.50 11.29
CA SER A 39 0.87 -15.93 11.31
C SER A 39 1.05 -14.69 10.44
N GLN A 40 0.14 -14.43 9.50
CA GLN A 40 0.18 -13.28 8.58
C GLN A 40 -0.82 -12.18 8.96
N GLN A 41 -1.64 -12.39 10.00
CA GLN A 41 -2.71 -11.48 10.42
C GLN A 41 -2.14 -10.09 10.81
N GLU A 42 -1.08 -10.06 11.60
CA GLU A 42 -0.44 -8.83 12.06
C GLU A 42 0.16 -8.03 10.89
N LEU A 43 0.71 -8.73 9.89
CA LEU A 43 1.19 -8.11 8.66
C LEU A 43 0.03 -7.52 7.85
N LEU A 44 -1.09 -8.23 7.72
CA LEU A 44 -2.29 -7.74 7.03
C LEU A 44 -2.85 -6.48 7.69
N GLU A 45 -2.86 -6.42 9.03
CA GLU A 45 -3.28 -5.24 9.79
C GLU A 45 -2.36 -4.05 9.53
N MET A 46 -1.04 -4.24 9.57
CA MET A 46 -0.09 -3.18 9.21
C MET A 46 -0.27 -2.69 7.76
N PHE A 47 -0.58 -3.59 6.83
CA PHE A 47 -0.85 -3.25 5.43
C PHE A 47 -2.19 -2.53 5.23
N TRP A 48 -3.18 -2.72 6.12
CA TRP A 48 -4.43 -1.96 6.09
C TRP A 48 -4.25 -0.53 6.59
N ASP A 49 -3.48 -0.33 7.64
CA ASP A 49 -3.14 1.02 8.14
C ASP A 49 -2.29 1.80 7.12
N LEU A 50 -1.46 1.07 6.36
CA LEU A 50 -0.71 1.63 5.26
C LEU A 50 -1.65 1.81 4.06
N HIS A 51 -2.26 2.99 3.91
CA HIS A 51 -3.12 3.38 2.78
C HIS A 51 -2.44 3.21 1.39
N LEU A 52 -2.27 1.97 0.93
CA LEU A 52 -1.55 1.64 -0.29
C LEU A 52 -2.48 1.78 -1.50
N THR A 53 -2.17 2.76 -2.35
CA THR A 53 -2.85 2.89 -3.64
C THR A 53 -2.30 1.85 -4.62
N VAL A 54 -3.15 0.93 -5.07
CA VAL A 54 -2.80 -0.05 -6.12
C VAL A 54 -3.11 0.53 -7.50
N LYS A 55 -2.13 0.52 -8.41
CA LYS A 55 -2.34 0.84 -9.83
C LYS A 55 -1.98 -0.38 -10.68
N PHE A 56 -2.94 -0.88 -11.45
CA PHE A 56 -2.70 -1.97 -12.40
C PHE A 56 -2.09 -1.43 -13.69
N ALA A 57 -0.95 -1.99 -14.10
CA ALA A 57 -0.37 -1.83 -15.42
C ALA A 57 -0.20 -3.22 -16.07
N PRO A 58 -0.46 -3.38 -17.39
CA PRO A 58 -0.27 -4.66 -18.05
C PRO A 58 1.17 -5.16 -17.88
N GLY A 59 1.33 -6.37 -17.33
CA GLY A 59 2.64 -7.01 -17.17
C GLY A 59 3.46 -6.59 -15.93
N ALA A 60 2.96 -5.71 -15.07
CA ALA A 60 3.64 -5.38 -13.81
C ALA A 60 2.66 -5.09 -12.67
N LEU A 61 2.84 -5.80 -11.55
CA LEU A 61 2.20 -5.48 -10.28
C LEU A 61 3.11 -4.48 -9.55
N LYS A 62 2.69 -3.21 -9.48
CA LYS A 62 3.40 -2.18 -8.71
C LYS A 62 2.64 -1.91 -7.42
N PHE A 63 3.23 -2.28 -6.28
CA PHE A 63 2.70 -1.94 -4.97
C PHE A 63 3.04 -0.50 -4.58
N GLY A 64 2.14 0.14 -3.84
CA GLY A 64 1.94 1.58 -3.71
C GLY A 64 3.13 2.42 -3.24
N MET A 65 3.08 3.69 -3.61
CA MET A 65 4.04 4.73 -3.21
C MET A 65 3.76 5.15 -1.75
N ILE A 66 4.71 4.90 -0.84
CA ILE A 66 4.67 5.46 0.52
C ILE A 66 4.97 6.95 0.41
N THR A 67 3.99 7.80 0.75
CA THR A 67 4.18 9.25 0.79
C THR A 67 4.30 9.68 2.24
N ILE A 68 5.51 10.05 2.67
CA ILE A 68 5.73 10.62 3.99
C ILE A 68 5.50 12.13 3.86
N SER A 69 4.33 12.61 4.28
CA SER A 69 4.05 14.04 4.40
C SER A 69 4.31 14.50 5.84
N SER A 70 5.14 15.53 6.01
CA SER A 70 5.34 16.22 7.29
C SER A 70 4.53 17.51 7.29
N GLY A 71 3.78 17.77 8.36
CA GLY A 71 3.09 19.05 8.58
C GLY A 71 4.04 20.24 8.76
N LEU A 72 5.35 19.99 8.95
CA LEU A 72 6.35 21.04 9.16
C LEU A 72 6.36 22.12 8.08
N LEU A 73 6.16 21.76 6.80
CA LEU A 73 6.13 22.76 5.73
C LEU A 73 4.87 23.63 5.81
N GLU A 74 3.74 23.07 6.23
CA GLU A 74 2.50 23.81 6.45
C GLU A 74 2.64 24.73 7.67
N ASP A 75 3.23 24.24 8.77
CA ASP A 75 3.54 25.04 9.95
C ASP A 75 4.48 26.20 9.62
N ILE A 76 5.55 25.94 8.86
CA ILE A 76 6.47 26.98 8.38
C ILE A 76 5.71 28.00 7.54
N ALA A 77 4.90 27.55 6.57
CA ALA A 77 4.13 28.45 5.71
C ALA A 77 3.17 29.35 6.53
N ASN A 78 2.49 28.77 7.52
CA ASN A 78 1.56 29.47 8.40
C ASN A 78 2.24 30.50 9.30
N CYS A 79 3.51 30.31 9.64
CA CYS A 79 4.30 31.27 10.43
C CYS A 79 5.04 32.34 9.60
N GLN A 80 4.81 32.43 8.29
CA GLN A 80 5.43 33.45 7.42
C GLN A 80 4.56 34.68 7.17
N ASP A 81 3.61 34.96 8.06
CA ASP A 81 2.78 36.18 8.07
C ASP A 81 3.46 37.38 8.76
N ASP A 82 4.67 37.18 9.28
CA ASP A 82 5.48 38.23 9.90
C ASP A 82 5.82 39.39 8.94
N GLU A 83 5.78 40.62 9.47
CA GLU A 83 5.97 41.87 8.73
C GLU A 83 7.34 41.95 8.03
N LEU A 84 8.40 41.44 8.67
CA LEU A 84 9.75 41.43 8.08
C LEU A 84 9.85 40.42 6.93
N LEU A 85 9.16 39.27 7.05
CA LEU A 85 9.13 38.26 5.99
C LEU A 85 8.31 38.73 4.79
N MET A 86 7.22 39.46 5.03
CA MET A 86 6.44 40.10 3.96
C MET A 86 7.24 41.19 3.24
N ALA A 87 7.97 42.04 3.98
CA ALA A 87 8.87 43.03 3.38
C ALA A 87 9.96 42.36 2.50
N LYS A 88 10.50 41.22 2.94
CA LYS A 88 11.44 40.44 2.11
C LYS A 88 10.78 39.89 0.84
N ARG A 89 9.53 39.44 0.89
CA ARG A 89 8.78 39.01 -0.31
C ARG A 89 8.60 40.15 -1.30
N ASP A 90 8.25 41.34 -0.84
CA ASP A 90 8.08 42.52 -1.71
C ASP A 90 9.39 42.91 -2.42
N LEU A 91 10.53 42.79 -1.73
CA LEU A 91 11.84 43.01 -2.33
C LEU A 91 12.18 42.00 -3.43
N ILE A 92 11.77 40.74 -3.27
CA ILE A 92 11.92 39.70 -4.30
C ILE A 92 11.03 40.02 -5.51
N VAL A 93 9.76 40.40 -5.30
CA VAL A 93 8.83 40.76 -6.37
C VAL A 93 9.36 41.97 -7.17
N ARG A 94 9.99 42.91 -6.49
CA ARG A 94 10.65 44.07 -7.11
C ARG A 94 11.99 43.75 -7.79
N GLY A 95 12.48 42.51 -7.69
CA GLY A 95 13.77 42.08 -8.26
C GLY A 95 14.98 42.73 -7.60
N THR A 96 14.86 43.16 -6.34
CA THR A 96 15.87 43.98 -5.66
C THR A 96 16.89 43.13 -4.89
N THR A 97 16.55 41.88 -4.56
CA THR A 97 17.40 40.94 -3.81
C THR A 97 17.31 39.53 -4.39
N THR A 98 18.42 38.79 -4.34
CA THR A 98 18.53 37.38 -4.73
C THR A 98 18.90 36.48 -3.56
N GLU A 99 18.99 37.02 -2.34
CA GLU A 99 19.39 36.26 -1.15
C GLU A 99 18.32 35.27 -0.69
N PHE A 100 17.05 35.56 -1.00
CA PHE A 100 15.90 34.74 -0.66
C PHE A 100 15.07 34.43 -1.90
N LYS A 101 14.33 33.32 -1.87
CA LYS A 101 13.41 32.90 -2.93
C LYS A 101 12.11 32.36 -2.36
N VAL A 102 11.03 32.54 -3.11
CA VAL A 102 9.75 31.90 -2.80
C VAL A 102 9.68 30.59 -3.57
N GLY A 103 9.53 29.47 -2.86
CA GLY A 103 9.36 28.16 -3.44
C GLY A 103 7.98 27.98 -4.10
N SER A 104 7.81 26.90 -4.86
CA SER A 104 6.51 26.53 -5.46
C SER A 104 5.42 26.23 -4.44
N ASP A 105 5.83 25.97 -3.20
CA ASP A 105 5.00 25.76 -2.01
C ASP A 105 4.66 27.07 -1.29
N ASN A 106 4.96 28.23 -1.88
CA ASN A 106 4.78 29.57 -1.30
C ASN A 106 5.56 29.81 0.00
N ILE A 107 6.61 29.04 0.26
CA ILE A 107 7.50 29.21 1.42
C ILE A 107 8.72 30.04 0.99
N LEU A 108 8.98 31.12 1.71
CA LEU A 108 10.20 31.92 1.62
C LEU A 108 11.39 31.14 2.19
N ARG A 109 12.45 30.99 1.41
CA ARG A 109 13.69 30.28 1.75
C ARG A 109 14.91 31.12 1.43
#